data_AF-A0A2D5ZU08-F1
#
_entry.id   AF-A0A2D5ZU08-F1
#
_cell.length_a   1.000
_cell.length_b   1.000
_cell.length_c   1.000
_cell.angle_alpha   90.00
_cell.angle_beta   90.00
_cell.angle_gamma   90.00
#
_symmetry.space_group_name_H-M   'P 1'
#
loop_
_entity.id
_entity.type
_entity.pdbx_description
1 polymer ?
#
loop_
_entity_poly.entity_id
_entity_poly.type
_entity_poly.pdbx_seq_one_letter_code
_entity_poly.pdbx_strand_id
1 'polypeptide(L)'
;MKKRRKAEKGMIAVDFLFAFTMVMGFTMLAFSLSLTLTAIEVAQYIGYASARAGMAGHQNPASQSQLMQTKYDQLKNQSPLAPLMNNGWFVMLDPTPGPRLSSAFVASFASTAADQANSRYGGFNAVFRSVVLDFQIPLFGSTNPERQGARGFSTNINAFLGVEPNATECYSFQIQRYQKFLQLGGGAYSQVPLINNAYTGLWDNGC
;
A
#
# COMPACT_ATOMS: atom_id res chain seq x y z
N MET A 1 50.31 44.27 -22.48
CA MET A 1 49.81 42.87 -22.52
C MET A 1 49.26 42.29 -21.21
N LYS A 2 49.51 42.87 -20.02
CA LYS A 2 49.05 42.29 -18.72
C LYS A 2 47.53 42.35 -18.43
N LYS A 3 46.76 43.27 -19.02
CA LYS A 3 45.30 43.41 -18.76
C LYS A 3 44.47 42.24 -19.32
N ARG A 4 44.90 41.62 -20.44
CA ARG A 4 44.14 40.56 -21.14
C ARG A 4 44.07 39.26 -20.34
N ARG A 5 45.13 38.90 -19.62
CA ARG A 5 45.19 37.68 -18.77
C ARG A 5 44.30 37.71 -17.52
N LYS A 6 43.90 38.90 -17.02
CA LYS A 6 42.97 39.00 -15.88
C LYS A 6 41.52 38.75 -16.29
N ALA A 7 41.14 39.13 -17.52
CA ALA A 7 39.80 38.91 -18.06
C ALA A 7 39.52 37.41 -18.30
N GLU A 8 40.50 36.65 -18.82
CA GLU A 8 40.33 35.21 -19.05
C GLU A 8 40.19 34.39 -17.75
N LYS A 9 40.87 34.77 -16.68
CA LYS A 9 40.70 34.12 -15.36
C LYS A 9 39.31 34.37 -14.76
N GLY A 10 38.71 35.52 -15.03
CA GLY A 10 37.33 35.83 -14.62
C GLY A 10 36.31 35.00 -15.39
N MET A 11 36.52 34.80 -16.69
CA MET A 11 35.66 33.98 -17.53
C MET A 11 35.67 32.50 -17.10
N ILE A 12 36.85 31.95 -16.81
CA ILE A 12 37.00 30.58 -16.30
C ILE A 12 36.28 30.38 -14.95
N ALA A 13 36.33 31.37 -14.05
CA ALA A 13 35.64 31.29 -12.76
C ALA A 13 34.12 31.31 -12.91
N VAL A 14 33.58 32.08 -13.87
CA VAL A 14 32.15 32.13 -14.17
C VAL A 14 31.67 30.80 -14.76
N ASP A 15 32.41 30.24 -15.73
CA ASP A 15 32.08 28.94 -16.33
C ASP A 15 32.12 27.81 -15.29
N PHE A 16 33.10 27.84 -14.39
CA PHE A 16 33.18 26.88 -13.28
C PHE A 16 32.01 27.01 -12.31
N LEU A 17 31.65 28.24 -11.90
CA LEU A 17 30.51 28.46 -11.01
C LEU A 17 29.19 28.02 -11.66
N PHE A 18 29.01 28.32 -12.94
CA PHE A 18 27.84 27.87 -13.69
C PHE A 18 27.79 26.33 -13.74
N ALA A 19 28.87 25.67 -14.17
CA ALA A 19 28.92 24.21 -14.22
C ALA A 19 28.72 23.57 -12.85
N PHE A 20 29.31 24.13 -11.79
CA PHE A 20 29.14 23.65 -10.43
C PHE A 20 27.69 23.76 -9.95
N THR A 21 27.04 24.91 -10.16
CA THR A 21 25.62 25.07 -9.81
C THR A 21 24.71 24.12 -10.59
N MET A 22 25.02 23.87 -11.86
CA MET A 22 24.28 22.93 -12.71
C MET A 22 24.44 21.48 -12.19
N VAL A 23 25.66 21.06 -11.87
CA VAL A 23 25.93 19.71 -11.31
C VAL A 23 25.27 19.53 -9.95
N MET A 24 25.36 20.53 -9.06
CA MET A 24 24.68 20.49 -7.76
C MET A 24 23.16 20.44 -7.92
N GLY A 25 22.59 21.19 -8.87
CA GLY A 25 21.17 21.15 -9.20
C GLY A 25 20.70 19.76 -9.64
N PHE A 26 21.39 19.14 -10.59
CA PHE A 26 21.07 17.77 -11.01
C PHE A 26 21.26 16.75 -9.89
N THR A 27 22.27 16.92 -9.04
CA THR A 27 22.49 16.04 -7.89
C THR A 27 21.33 16.13 -6.90
N MET A 28 20.83 17.33 -6.62
CA MET A 28 19.66 17.53 -5.75
C MET A 28 18.39 16.91 -6.36
N LEU A 29 18.19 17.02 -7.68
CA LEU A 29 17.06 16.39 -8.38
C LEU A 29 17.15 14.86 -8.36
N ALA A 30 18.32 14.29 -8.63
CA ALA A 30 18.52 12.85 -8.58
C ALA A 30 18.33 12.32 -7.16
N PHE A 31 18.81 13.04 -6.15
CA PHE A 31 18.61 12.71 -4.75
C PHE A 31 17.13 12.75 -4.36
N SER A 32 16.39 13.81 -4.71
CA SER A 32 14.98 13.94 -4.34
C SER A 32 14.11 12.85 -4.99
N LEU A 33 14.40 12.48 -6.25
CA LEU A 33 13.74 11.36 -6.92
C LEU A 33 14.07 10.02 -6.25
N SER A 34 15.35 9.76 -5.98
CA SER A 34 15.79 8.49 -5.35
C SER A 34 15.21 8.34 -3.94
N LEU A 35 15.19 9.43 -3.17
CA LEU A 35 14.59 9.45 -1.84
C LEU A 35 13.08 9.23 -1.90
N THR A 36 12.39 9.85 -2.87
CA THR A 36 10.94 9.66 -3.06
C THR A 36 10.62 8.21 -3.40
N LEU A 37 11.38 7.59 -4.31
CA LEU A 37 11.21 6.18 -4.68
C LEU A 37 11.43 5.25 -3.46
N THR A 38 12.48 5.52 -2.69
CA THR A 38 12.75 4.76 -1.45
C THR A 38 11.60 4.90 -0.45
N ALA A 39 11.07 6.12 -0.26
CA ALA A 39 9.94 6.35 0.63
C ALA A 39 8.66 5.64 0.16
N ILE A 40 8.42 5.58 -1.16
CA ILE A 40 7.31 4.83 -1.75
C ILE A 40 7.44 3.33 -1.45
N GLU A 41 8.62 2.74 -1.61
CA GLU A 41 8.84 1.32 -1.30
C GLU A 41 8.57 1.00 0.18
N VAL A 42 9.03 1.87 1.08
CA VAL A 42 8.72 1.72 2.51
C VAL A 42 7.22 1.82 2.76
N ALA A 43 6.54 2.77 2.12
CA ALA A 43 5.09 2.93 2.27
C ALA A 43 4.30 1.73 1.68
N GLN A 44 4.77 1.15 0.57
CA GLN A 44 4.24 -0.10 0.01
C GLN A 44 4.42 -1.27 0.98
N TYR A 45 5.58 -1.38 1.61
CA TYR A 45 5.83 -2.39 2.64
C TYR A 45 4.90 -2.22 3.85
N ILE A 46 4.70 -0.99 4.33
CA ILE A 46 3.75 -0.70 5.40
C ILE A 46 2.34 -1.12 5.00
N GLY A 47 1.90 -0.78 3.78
CA GLY A 47 0.60 -1.19 3.27
C GLY A 47 0.43 -2.71 3.20
N TYR A 48 1.44 -3.42 2.69
CA TYR A 48 1.45 -4.88 2.62
C TYR A 48 1.43 -5.53 4.01
N ALA A 49 2.26 -5.06 4.94
CA ALA A 49 2.31 -5.57 6.29
C ALA A 49 0.99 -5.33 7.05
N SER A 50 0.35 -4.17 6.81
CA SER A 50 -0.95 -3.81 7.39
C SER A 50 -2.07 -4.67 6.82
N ALA A 51 -2.09 -4.88 5.51
CA ALA A 51 -3.01 -5.82 4.86
C ALA A 51 -2.85 -7.22 5.48
N ARG A 52 -1.62 -7.74 5.55
CA ARG A 52 -1.37 -9.09 6.09
C ARG A 52 -1.82 -9.25 7.54
N ALA A 53 -1.67 -8.21 8.36
CA ALA A 53 -2.12 -8.23 9.75
C ALA A 53 -3.65 -8.31 9.89
N GLY A 54 -4.40 -7.59 9.04
CA GLY A 54 -5.87 -7.64 9.07
C GLY A 54 -6.46 -8.85 8.37
N MET A 55 -5.75 -9.46 7.42
CA MET A 55 -6.23 -10.60 6.64
C MET A 55 -6.05 -11.95 7.34
N ALA A 56 -5.42 -12.00 8.52
CA ALA A 56 -5.18 -13.21 9.29
C ALA A 56 -6.43 -13.80 9.97
N GLY A 57 -7.55 -13.97 9.24
CA GLY A 57 -8.67 -14.82 9.65
C GLY A 57 -9.40 -14.43 10.94
N HIS A 58 -9.54 -13.14 11.25
CA HIS A 58 -10.31 -12.71 12.43
C HIS A 58 -11.82 -12.95 12.31
N GLN A 59 -12.50 -13.04 13.46
CA GLN A 59 -13.91 -13.48 13.58
C GLN A 59 -14.91 -12.66 12.74
N ASN A 60 -14.64 -11.37 12.52
CA ASN A 60 -15.50 -10.49 11.74
C ASN A 60 -14.71 -9.47 10.89
N PRO A 61 -15.30 -8.96 9.79
CA PRO A 61 -14.60 -8.02 8.89
C PRO A 61 -14.27 -6.66 9.52
N ALA A 62 -15.04 -6.22 10.52
CA ALA A 62 -14.78 -4.95 11.20
C ALA A 62 -13.47 -5.01 12.01
N SER A 63 -13.25 -6.12 12.71
CA SER A 63 -12.03 -6.39 13.47
C SER A 63 -10.81 -6.54 12.55
N GLN A 64 -11.00 -7.14 11.37
CA GLN A 64 -9.96 -7.21 10.34
C GLN A 64 -9.54 -5.80 9.89
N SER A 65 -10.49 -4.92 9.56
CA SER A 65 -10.19 -3.52 9.19
C SER A 65 -9.52 -2.73 10.32
N GLN A 66 -9.96 -2.93 11.56
CA GLN A 66 -9.36 -2.27 12.73
C GLN A 66 -7.90 -2.72 12.96
N LEU A 67 -7.60 -4.00 12.75
CA LEU A 67 -6.23 -4.51 12.82
C LEU A 67 -5.34 -3.93 11.73
N MET A 68 -5.85 -3.77 10.50
CA MET A 68 -5.12 -3.11 9.42
C MET A 68 -4.75 -1.67 9.81
N GLN A 69 -5.72 -0.90 10.34
CA GLN A 69 -5.47 0.47 10.80
C GLN A 69 -4.47 0.51 11.95
N THR A 70 -4.66 -0.35 12.96
CA THR A 70 -3.76 -0.42 14.11
C THR A 70 -2.33 -0.73 13.69
N LYS A 71 -2.14 -1.68 12.76
CA LYS A 71 -0.81 -2.03 12.26
C LYS A 71 -0.19 -0.91 11.42
N TYR A 72 -0.99 -0.24 10.60
CA TYR A 72 -0.57 0.92 9.83
C TYR A 72 -0.09 2.05 10.74
N ASP A 73 -0.88 2.42 11.74
CA ASP A 73 -0.53 3.48 12.68
C ASP A 73 0.69 3.14 13.51
N GLN A 74 0.84 1.86 13.90
CA GLN A 74 2.06 1.37 14.54
C GLN A 74 3.28 1.57 13.64
N LEU A 75 3.25 1.06 12.41
CA LEU A 75 4.41 1.10 11.52
C LEU A 75 4.76 2.51 11.07
N LYS A 76 3.76 3.35 10.80
CA LYS A 76 3.95 4.76 10.43
C LYS A 76 4.62 5.57 11.54
N ASN A 77 4.27 5.29 12.81
CA ASN A 77 4.71 6.07 13.96
C ASN A 77 5.87 5.42 14.75
N GLN A 78 6.31 4.22 14.37
CA GLN A 78 7.40 3.52 15.02
C GLN A 78 8.77 3.98 14.49
N SER A 79 9.75 4.08 15.39
CA SER A 79 11.16 4.29 15.02
C SER A 79 11.73 3.00 14.37
N PRO A 80 12.47 3.09 13.25
CA PRO A 80 13.09 4.27 12.64
C PRO A 80 12.28 4.93 11.51
N LEU A 81 11.03 4.51 11.27
CA LEU A 81 10.24 4.93 10.11
C LEU A 81 9.54 6.27 10.31
N ALA A 82 9.18 6.61 11.55
CA ALA A 82 8.47 7.85 11.86
C ALA A 82 9.19 9.12 11.35
N PRO A 83 10.53 9.28 11.51
CA PRO A 83 11.25 10.42 10.95
C PRO A 83 11.18 10.49 9.42
N LEU A 84 11.06 9.36 8.72
CA LEU A 84 10.92 9.36 7.26
C LEU A 84 9.50 9.74 6.84
N MET A 85 8.48 9.23 7.53
CA MET A 85 7.07 9.37 7.15
C MET A 85 6.38 10.62 7.68
N ASN A 86 6.96 11.28 8.70
CA ASN A 86 6.36 12.44 9.38
C ASN A 86 7.26 13.71 9.31
N ASN A 87 8.18 13.80 8.35
CA ASN A 87 9.09 14.95 8.18
C ASN A 87 8.55 16.10 7.32
N GLY A 88 7.32 15.99 6.81
CA GLY A 88 6.71 16.99 5.92
C GLY A 88 7.17 16.93 4.46
N TRP A 89 8.21 16.15 4.13
CA TRP A 89 8.55 15.82 2.74
C TRP A 89 7.63 14.74 2.19
N PHE A 90 7.22 13.82 3.07
CA PHE A 90 6.30 12.75 2.75
C PHE A 90 5.12 12.79 3.72
N VAL A 91 3.93 12.51 3.20
CA VAL A 91 2.70 12.43 3.98
C VAL A 91 1.96 11.18 3.54
N MET A 92 1.72 10.27 4.48
CA MET A 92 0.75 9.19 4.27
C MET A 92 -0.59 9.60 4.86
N LEU A 93 -1.60 9.74 4.01
CA LEU A 93 -2.97 10.08 4.41
C LEU A 93 -3.70 8.85 4.97
N ASP A 94 -4.87 9.10 5.54
CA ASP A 94 -5.65 8.08 6.22
C ASP A 94 -5.96 6.91 5.28
N PRO A 95 -5.78 5.68 5.74
CA PRO A 95 -6.01 4.52 4.92
C PRO A 95 -7.50 4.24 4.80
N THR A 96 -7.86 3.63 3.68
CA THR A 96 -9.18 3.04 3.48
C THR A 96 -9.04 1.53 3.63
N PRO A 97 -9.05 0.97 4.86
CA PRO A 97 -8.97 -0.48 5.04
C PRO A 97 -10.28 -1.13 4.58
N GLY A 98 -10.18 -2.31 4.00
CA GLY A 98 -11.37 -3.08 3.69
C GLY A 98 -11.09 -4.55 3.46
N PRO A 99 -12.00 -5.44 3.90
CA PRO A 99 -11.97 -6.86 3.51
C PRO A 99 -12.10 -7.05 1.99
N ARG A 100 -12.55 -6.00 1.29
CA ARG A 100 -12.63 -5.89 -0.16
C ARG A 100 -12.05 -4.52 -0.54
N LEU A 101 -11.18 -4.51 -1.55
CA LEU A 101 -10.61 -3.27 -2.10
C LEU A 101 -11.72 -2.32 -2.55
N SER A 102 -11.41 -1.01 -2.63
CA SER A 102 -12.39 -0.03 -3.09
C SER A 102 -12.98 -0.45 -4.45
N SER A 103 -14.29 -0.26 -4.61
CA SER A 103 -15.01 -0.65 -5.83
C SER A 103 -14.38 -0.06 -7.10
N ALA A 104 -13.78 1.13 -7.00
CA ALA A 104 -13.06 1.78 -8.09
C ALA A 104 -11.79 1.03 -8.51
N PHE A 105 -11.03 0.47 -7.57
CA PHE A 105 -9.87 -0.37 -7.88
C PHE A 105 -10.29 -1.74 -8.41
N VAL A 106 -11.29 -2.39 -7.80
CA VAL A 106 -11.78 -3.67 -8.32
C VAL A 106 -12.38 -3.50 -9.72
N ALA A 107 -13.04 -2.38 -10.00
CA ALA A 107 -13.56 -2.04 -11.33
C ALA A 107 -12.47 -1.92 -12.40
N SER A 108 -11.22 -1.61 -12.05
CA SER A 108 -10.13 -1.59 -13.05
C SER A 108 -9.64 -2.97 -13.46
N PHE A 109 -9.97 -4.02 -12.70
CA PHE A 109 -9.53 -5.41 -12.96
C PHE A 109 -10.68 -6.37 -13.25
N ALA A 110 -11.92 -6.02 -12.88
CA ALA A 110 -13.08 -6.87 -13.09
C ALA A 110 -13.73 -6.58 -14.46
N SER A 111 -13.82 -7.60 -15.30
CA SER A 111 -14.54 -7.55 -16.58
C SER A 111 -16.07 -7.58 -16.42
N THR A 112 -16.56 -8.14 -15.31
CA THR A 112 -18.00 -8.27 -15.04
C THR A 112 -18.35 -7.99 -13.58
N ALA A 113 -19.63 -7.68 -13.31
CA ALA A 113 -20.14 -7.53 -11.95
C ALA A 113 -20.05 -8.83 -11.12
N ALA A 114 -20.07 -9.99 -11.77
CA ALA A 114 -19.86 -11.28 -11.12
C ALA A 114 -18.41 -11.47 -10.66
N ASP A 115 -17.44 -10.97 -11.43
CA ASP A 115 -16.02 -10.97 -11.04
C ASP A 115 -15.77 -10.06 -9.83
N GLN A 116 -16.46 -8.92 -9.75
CA GLN A 116 -16.41 -8.05 -8.57
C GLN A 116 -16.99 -8.72 -7.32
N ALA A 117 -18.09 -9.47 -7.47
CA ALA A 117 -18.71 -10.19 -6.35
C ALA A 117 -17.85 -11.37 -5.88
N ASN A 118 -17.13 -12.01 -6.79
CA ASN A 118 -16.23 -13.14 -6.55
C ASN A 118 -14.79 -12.74 -6.24
N SER A 119 -14.47 -11.44 -6.22
CA SER A 119 -13.16 -10.92 -5.86
C SER A 119 -12.80 -11.36 -4.44
N ARG A 120 -12.00 -12.43 -4.34
CA ARG A 120 -11.38 -12.89 -3.10
C ARG A 120 -10.12 -12.09 -2.75
N TYR A 121 -10.03 -10.84 -3.23
CA TYR A 121 -8.92 -9.96 -2.94
C TYR A 121 -9.37 -8.88 -1.96
N GLY A 122 -8.75 -8.92 -0.78
CA GLY A 122 -8.87 -7.92 0.26
C GLY A 122 -7.56 -7.18 0.36
N GLY A 123 -7.55 -6.01 0.98
CA GLY A 123 -6.34 -5.23 0.93
C GLY A 123 -6.36 -3.92 1.69
N PHE A 124 -5.27 -3.21 1.49
CA PHE A 124 -4.99 -1.94 2.12
C PHE A 124 -4.75 -0.90 1.03
N ASN A 125 -5.51 0.18 1.07
CA ASN A 125 -5.29 1.35 0.25
C ASN A 125 -4.90 2.53 1.15
N ALA A 126 -3.81 3.20 0.82
CA ALA A 126 -3.44 4.47 1.42
C ALA A 126 -2.94 5.43 0.34
N VAL A 127 -3.08 6.73 0.59
CA VAL A 127 -2.56 7.75 -0.32
C VAL A 127 -1.20 8.20 0.21
N PHE A 128 -0.18 8.08 -0.63
CA PHE A 128 1.14 8.64 -0.39
C PHE A 128 1.27 9.96 -1.14
N ARG A 129 1.72 10.99 -0.43
CA ARG A 129 1.95 12.32 -0.99
C ARG A 129 3.40 12.74 -0.79
N SER A 130 4.06 13.08 -1.88
CA SER A 130 5.42 13.60 -1.91
C SER A 130 5.41 15.11 -2.14
N VAL A 131 5.89 15.87 -1.15
CA VAL A 131 6.03 17.33 -1.19
C VAL A 131 7.42 17.74 -1.68
N VAL A 132 8.43 16.86 -1.55
CA VAL A 132 9.83 17.19 -1.89
C VAL A 132 10.03 17.53 -3.37
N LEU A 133 9.14 17.06 -4.24
CA LEU A 133 9.17 17.33 -5.68
C LEU A 133 8.36 18.59 -6.08
N ASP A 134 7.63 19.21 -5.15
CA ASP A 134 6.89 20.46 -5.39
C ASP A 134 7.79 21.66 -5.10
N PHE A 135 8.54 22.07 -6.13
CA PHE A 135 9.41 23.24 -6.08
C PHE A 135 9.19 24.14 -7.28
N GLN A 136 9.63 25.39 -7.15
CA GLN A 136 9.50 26.38 -8.19
C GLN A 136 10.85 26.59 -8.86
N ILE A 137 10.93 26.20 -10.13
CA ILE A 137 12.12 26.39 -10.96
C ILE A 137 12.09 27.83 -11.47
N PRO A 138 13.15 28.63 -11.22
CA PRO A 138 13.27 29.96 -11.81
C PRO A 138 13.11 29.89 -13.34
N LEU A 139 12.33 30.80 -13.92
CA LEU A 139 12.00 30.89 -15.35
C LEU A 139 11.06 29.79 -15.90
N PHE A 140 10.97 28.62 -15.28
CA PHE A 140 10.12 27.51 -15.73
C PHE A 140 8.84 27.32 -14.91
N GLY A 141 8.72 27.96 -13.75
CA GLY A 141 7.51 27.92 -12.92
C GLY A 141 7.47 26.74 -11.94
N SER A 142 6.26 26.42 -11.48
CA SER A 142 6.02 25.33 -10.53
C SER A 142 6.13 23.97 -11.22
N THR A 143 6.79 23.00 -10.58
CA THR A 143 6.75 21.60 -11.04
C THR A 143 5.36 20.97 -10.87
N ASN A 144 4.52 21.52 -9.99
CA ASN A 144 3.14 21.11 -9.79
C ASN A 144 2.19 22.16 -10.42
N PRO A 145 1.63 21.90 -11.61
CA PRO A 145 0.70 22.82 -12.29
C PRO A 145 -0.70 22.81 -11.67
N GLU A 146 -1.08 21.77 -10.92
CA GLU A 146 -2.42 21.54 -10.35
C GLU A 146 -2.58 22.15 -8.94
N ARG A 147 -1.90 23.26 -8.65
CA ARG A 147 -1.75 23.88 -7.31
C ARG A 147 -3.06 24.38 -6.63
N GLN A 148 -4.24 24.01 -7.11
CA GLN A 148 -5.54 24.52 -6.66
C GLN A 148 -6.06 23.96 -5.33
N GLY A 149 -5.30 23.15 -4.57
CA GLY A 149 -5.78 22.73 -3.25
C GLY A 149 -4.81 21.99 -2.33
N ALA A 150 -3.83 21.25 -2.85
CA ALA A 150 -2.85 20.54 -2.03
C ALA A 150 -1.44 20.63 -2.64
N ARG A 151 -0.43 20.85 -1.79
CA ARG A 151 0.99 20.79 -2.18
C ARG A 151 1.42 19.34 -2.38
N GLY A 152 2.31 19.09 -3.35
CA GLY A 152 2.91 17.79 -3.61
C GLY A 152 2.15 16.90 -4.59
N PHE A 153 2.84 15.84 -5.03
CA PHE A 153 2.32 14.80 -5.91
C PHE A 153 1.74 13.66 -5.08
N SER A 154 0.54 13.20 -5.41
CA SER A 154 -0.12 12.11 -4.68
C SER A 154 -0.20 10.85 -5.55
N THR A 155 -0.01 9.69 -4.94
CA THR A 155 -0.21 8.38 -5.57
C THR A 155 -0.90 7.42 -4.60
N ASN A 156 -1.63 6.46 -5.14
CA ASN A 156 -2.30 5.44 -4.35
C ASN A 156 -1.37 4.24 -4.15
N ILE A 157 -1.15 3.88 -2.90
CA ILE A 157 -0.47 2.67 -2.51
C ILE A 157 -1.54 1.61 -2.26
N ASN A 158 -1.54 0.59 -3.11
CA ASN A 158 -2.45 -0.54 -3.03
C ASN A 158 -1.67 -1.80 -2.68
N ALA A 159 -2.06 -2.46 -1.61
CA ALA A 159 -1.63 -3.81 -1.30
C ALA A 159 -2.86 -4.73 -1.36
N PHE A 160 -2.73 -5.83 -2.09
CA PHE A 160 -3.78 -6.83 -2.24
C PHE A 160 -3.27 -8.19 -1.78
N LEU A 161 -4.12 -8.91 -1.08
CA LEU A 161 -3.87 -10.26 -0.61
C LEU A 161 -5.09 -11.12 -0.93
N GLY A 162 -4.84 -12.41 -1.18
CA GLY A 162 -5.92 -13.39 -1.18
C GLY A 162 -6.59 -13.40 0.20
N VAL A 163 -7.92 -13.37 0.21
CA VAL A 163 -8.71 -13.42 1.44
C VAL A 163 -8.79 -14.86 1.90
N GLU A 164 -8.30 -15.12 3.12
CA GLU A 164 -8.58 -16.37 3.82
C GLU A 164 -10.00 -16.31 4.40
N PRO A 165 -10.78 -17.40 4.30
CA PRO A 165 -12.11 -17.45 4.88
C PRO A 165 -12.04 -17.20 6.39
N ASN A 166 -12.95 -16.38 6.91
CA ASN A 166 -13.03 -16.20 8.36
C ASN A 166 -13.59 -17.47 9.04
N ALA A 167 -13.42 -17.57 10.36
CA ALA A 167 -13.86 -18.74 11.12
C ALA A 167 -15.35 -19.10 10.92
N THR A 168 -16.21 -18.08 10.78
CA THR A 168 -17.66 -18.28 10.56
C THR A 168 -17.94 -18.82 9.16
N GLU A 169 -17.30 -18.25 8.13
CA GLU A 169 -17.37 -18.73 6.75
C GLU A 169 -16.88 -20.17 6.65
N CYS A 170 -15.75 -20.47 7.29
CA CYS A 170 -15.20 -21.82 7.36
C CYS A 170 -16.17 -22.81 7.99
N TYR A 171 -16.73 -22.47 9.14
CA TYR A 171 -17.69 -23.32 9.85
C TYR A 171 -18.94 -23.56 9.02
N SER A 172 -19.49 -22.51 8.42
CA SER A 172 -20.66 -22.61 7.54
C SER A 172 -20.39 -23.48 6.31
N PHE A 173 -19.20 -23.38 5.72
CA PHE A 173 -18.77 -24.19 4.60
C PHE A 173 -18.67 -25.66 4.99
N GLN A 174 -18.09 -25.99 6.15
CA GLN A 174 -17.99 -27.37 6.62
C GLN A 174 -19.36 -27.99 6.90
N ILE A 175 -20.31 -27.24 7.49
CA ILE A 175 -21.70 -27.71 7.68
C ILE A 175 -22.35 -28.01 6.33
N GLN A 176 -22.28 -27.09 5.37
CA GLN A 176 -22.85 -27.30 4.04
C GLN A 176 -22.22 -28.49 3.33
N ARG A 177 -20.90 -28.63 3.42
CA ARG A 177 -20.16 -29.76 2.87
C ARG A 177 -20.58 -31.07 3.51
N TYR A 178 -20.73 -31.12 4.83
CA TYR A 178 -21.23 -32.29 5.54
C TYR A 178 -22.64 -32.68 5.10
N GLN A 179 -23.55 -31.71 5.00
CA GLN A 179 -24.91 -31.95 4.49
C GLN A 179 -24.90 -32.51 3.06
N LYS A 180 -24.01 -32.01 2.20
CA LYS A 180 -23.83 -32.54 0.83
C LYS A 180 -23.27 -33.96 0.84
N PHE A 181 -22.34 -34.30 1.74
CA PHE A 181 -21.85 -35.67 1.89
C PHE A 181 -22.96 -36.65 2.28
N LEU A 182 -23.85 -36.27 3.19
CA LEU A 182 -24.99 -37.11 3.58
C LEU A 182 -25.95 -37.37 2.41
N GLN A 183 -26.02 -36.44 1.44
CA GLN A 183 -26.85 -36.55 0.24
C GLN A 183 -26.17 -37.37 -0.88
N LEU A 184 -24.86 -37.63 -0.82
CA LEU A 184 -24.15 -38.43 -1.81
C LEU A 184 -24.51 -39.92 -1.66
N GLY A 185 -24.57 -40.63 -2.80
CA GLY A 185 -24.83 -42.07 -2.81
C GLY A 185 -26.23 -42.48 -2.34
N GLY A 186 -27.24 -41.61 -2.48
CA GLY A 186 -28.63 -41.92 -2.12
C GLY A 186 -28.88 -42.07 -0.62
N GLY A 187 -28.03 -41.48 0.22
CA GLY A 187 -28.13 -41.58 1.68
C GLY A 187 -27.30 -42.72 2.29
N ALA A 188 -26.44 -43.39 1.52
CA ALA A 188 -25.54 -44.44 2.04
C ALA A 188 -24.66 -43.96 3.22
N TYR A 189 -24.33 -42.67 3.26
CA TYR A 189 -23.54 -42.05 4.32
C TYR A 189 -24.36 -41.49 5.49
N SER A 190 -25.70 -41.54 5.42
CA SER A 190 -26.59 -41.09 6.51
C SER A 190 -26.54 -41.97 7.76
N GLN A 191 -25.97 -43.17 7.63
CA GLN A 191 -25.91 -44.18 8.69
C GLN A 191 -24.56 -44.23 9.41
N VAL A 192 -23.59 -43.39 9.02
CA VAL A 192 -22.31 -43.31 9.73
C VAL A 192 -22.59 -42.70 11.10
N PRO A 193 -22.41 -43.44 12.20
CA PRO A 193 -22.70 -42.92 13.53
C PRO A 193 -21.79 -41.72 13.79
N LEU A 194 -22.40 -40.58 14.11
CA LEU A 194 -21.71 -39.47 14.73
C LEU A 194 -21.13 -40.02 16.03
N ILE A 195 -19.80 -40.20 16.07
CA ILE A 195 -19.13 -40.51 17.32
C ILE A 195 -19.27 -39.27 18.19
N ASN A 196 -20.32 -39.25 19.01
CA ASN A 196 -20.59 -38.22 20.00
C ASN A 196 -19.29 -38.03 20.80
N ASN A 197 -18.65 -36.86 20.65
CA ASN A 197 -17.39 -36.42 21.27
C ASN A 197 -16.06 -36.69 20.54
N ALA A 198 -16.02 -37.16 19.29
CA ALA A 198 -14.75 -37.32 18.56
C ALA A 198 -14.42 -36.17 17.59
N TYR A 199 -15.33 -35.22 17.36
CA TYR A 199 -15.01 -34.02 16.58
C TYR A 199 -14.05 -33.14 17.40
N THR A 200 -12.76 -33.27 17.11
CA THR A 200 -11.77 -32.31 17.58
C THR A 200 -11.75 -31.18 16.57
N GLY A 201 -12.17 -29.99 16.98
CA GLY A 201 -12.08 -28.81 16.12
C GLY A 201 -10.61 -28.57 15.74
N LEU A 202 -10.26 -28.85 14.50
CA LEU A 202 -9.01 -28.41 13.91
C LEU A 202 -9.18 -26.94 13.57
N TRP A 203 -8.64 -26.07 14.44
CA TRP A 203 -8.58 -24.63 14.22
C TRP A 203 -7.32 -24.24 13.42
N ASP A 204 -6.90 -25.11 12.49
CA ASP A 204 -5.85 -24.75 11.56
C ASP A 204 -6.44 -23.79 10.51
N ASN A 205 -5.64 -22.85 10.05
CA ASN A 205 -6.04 -21.65 9.31
C ASN A 205 -6.46 -21.95 7.86
N GLY A 206 -6.71 -23.21 7.55
CA GLY A 206 -7.21 -23.69 6.28
C GLY A 206 -8.44 -24.54 6.53
N CYS A 207 -9.60 -24.05 6.06
CA CYS A 207 -10.63 -24.96 5.55
C CYS A 207 -10.06 -25.79 4.37
#